data_AF-A0A497E3C7-F1
#
_entry.id   AF-A0A497E3C7-F1
#
_cell.length_a   1.000
_cell.length_b   1.000
_cell.length_c   1.000
_cell.angle_alpha   90.00
_cell.angle_beta   90.00
_cell.angle_gamma   90.00
#
_symmetry.space_group_name_H-M   'P 1'
#
loop_
_entity.id
_entity.type
_entity.pdbx_description
1 polymer ?
#
loop_
_entity_poly.entity_id
_entity_poly.type
_entity_poly.pdbx_seq_one_letter_code
_entity_poly.pdbx_strand_id
1 'polypeptide(L)' 'MELFLLMGDDYVGNPEVGSKCYQKRVRFEMSIPGELRRRIYIALAEIGVGRDCLVFAEVKRE' A
#
# COMPACT_ATOMS: atom_id res chain seq x y z
N MET A 1 3.68 0.82 -2.72
CA MET A 1 4.59 1.97 -2.91
C MET A 1 5.56 1.68 -4.03
N GLU A 2 5.96 0.42 -4.16
CA GLU A 2 6.86 -0.19 -5.14
C GLU A 2 6.55 0.21 -6.59
N LEU A 3 5.26 0.39 -6.93
CA LEU A 3 4.85 0.93 -8.23
C LEU A 3 5.48 2.29 -8.57
N PHE A 4 5.70 3.17 -7.59
CA PHE A 4 6.35 4.47 -7.81
C PHE A 4 7.82 4.30 -8.21
N LEU A 5 8.54 3.34 -7.63
CA LEU A 5 9.92 3.03 -8.06
C LEU A 5 9.93 2.56 -9.52
N LEU A 6 9.00 1.69 -9.90
CA LEU A 6 8.87 1.22 -11.28
C LEU A 6 8.50 2.34 -12.27
N MET A 7 7.86 3.41 -11.79
CA MET A 7 7.54 4.61 -12.57
C MET A 7 8.67 5.66 -12.57
N GLY A 8 9.80 5.38 -11.92
CA GLY A 8 10.96 6.28 -11.86
C GLY A 8 10.97 7.25 -10.67
N ASP A 9 9.99 7.19 -9.77
CA ASP A 9 9.99 7.96 -8.52
C ASP A 9 10.85 7.22 -7.47
N ASP A 10 12.15 7.56 -7.38
CA ASP A 10 13.06 7.02 -6.35
C ASP A 10 12.78 7.62 -4.96
N TYR A 11 11.86 6.99 -4.22
CA TYR A 11 11.59 7.35 -2.82
C TYR A 11 12.53 6.69 -1.80
N VAL A 12 13.39 5.76 -2.22
CA VAL A 12 14.32 5.06 -1.32
C VAL A 12 15.55 5.93 -1.08
N GLY A 13 16.09 6.53 -2.15
CA GLY A 13 17.19 7.48 -2.07
C GLY A 13 16.76 8.92 -1.75
N ASN A 14 15.49 9.26 -1.93
CA ASN A 14 14.99 10.63 -1.76
C ASN A 14 13.75 10.71 -0.84
N PRO A 15 13.93 11.12 0.44
CA PRO A 15 12.84 11.24 1.41
C PRO A 15 11.73 12.21 1.00
N GLU A 16 12.05 13.30 0.29
CA GLU A 16 11.06 14.27 -0.17
C GLU A 16 10.14 13.68 -1.25
N VAL A 17 10.70 12.88 -2.15
CA VAL A 17 9.94 12.11 -3.15
C VAL A 17 9.05 11.09 -2.44
N GLY A 18 9.55 10.42 -1.40
CA GLY A 18 8.76 9.49 -0.59
C GLY A 18 7.53 10.13 0.04
N SER A 19 7.67 11.32 0.62
CA SER A 19 6.53 12.08 1.15
C SER A 19 5.48 12.38 0.06
N LYS A 20 5.93 12.83 -1.12
CA LYS A 20 5.04 13.10 -2.26
C LYS A 20 4.33 11.83 -2.75
N CYS A 21 5.04 10.72 -2.92
CA CYS A 21 4.46 9.43 -3.32
C CYS A 21 3.45 8.92 -2.30
N TYR A 22 3.73 9.05 -1.00
CA TYR A 22 2.79 8.72 0.06
C TYR A 22 1.50 9.54 -0.06
N GLN A 23 1.60 10.86 -0.24
CA GLN A 23 0.42 11.73 -0.40
C GLN A 23 -0.37 11.39 -1.67
N LYS A 24 0.30 11.13 -2.79
CA LYS A 24 -0.34 10.63 -4.04
C LYS A 24 -1.14 9.36 -3.76
N ARG A 25 -0.53 8.38 -3.07
CA ARG A 25 -1.19 7.12 -2.68
C ARG A 25 -2.42 7.39 -1.81
N VAL A 26 -2.28 8.13 -0.72
CA VAL A 26 -3.40 8.43 0.19
C VAL A 26 -4.57 9.08 -0.57
N ARG A 27 -4.28 10.08 -1.43
CA ARG A 27 -5.31 10.74 -2.23
C ARG A 27 -6.03 9.77 -3.18
N PHE A 28 -5.28 8.93 -3.88
CA PHE A 28 -5.84 7.90 -4.75
C PHE A 28 -6.79 6.99 -3.97
N GLU A 29 -6.33 6.42 -2.85
CA GLU A 29 -7.13 5.51 -2.03
C GLU A 29 -8.39 6.15 -1.46
N MET A 30 -8.32 7.42 -1.05
CA MET A 30 -9.46 8.14 -0.50
C MET A 30 -10.45 8.61 -1.57
N SER A 31 -10.01 8.71 -2.83
CA SER A 31 -10.88 9.08 -3.95
C SER A 31 -11.73 7.92 -4.47
N ILE A 32 -11.37 6.68 -4.12
CA ILE A 32 -12.09 5.48 -4.56
C ILE A 32 -13.15 5.10 -3.51
N PRO A 33 -14.42 4.90 -3.91
CA PRO A 33 -15.46 4.39 -3.02
C PRO A 33 -15.04 3.09 -2.32
N GLY A 34 -15.40 2.94 -1.04
CA GLY A 34 -14.91 1.85 -0.19
C GLY A 34 -15.12 0.44 -0.76
N GLU A 35 -16.30 0.16 -1.31
CA GLU A 35 -16.59 -1.14 -1.93
C GLU A 35 -15.77 -1.40 -3.19
N LEU A 36 -15.64 -0.40 -4.06
CA LEU A 36 -14.84 -0.50 -5.27
C LEU A 36 -13.36 -0.71 -4.94
N ARG A 37 -12.84 0.04 -3.96
CA ARG A 37 -11.47 -0.11 -3.46
C ARG A 37 -11.21 -1.52 -2.94
N ARG A 38 -12.16 -2.08 -2.18
CA ARG A 38 -12.07 -3.47 -1.69
C ARG A 38 -12.00 -4.47 -2.83
N ARG A 39 -12.86 -4.32 -3.86
CA ARG A 39 -12.86 -5.21 -5.03
C ARG A 39 -11.55 -5.15 -5.81
N ILE A 40 -11.02 -3.95 -6.04
CA ILE A 40 -9.73 -3.75 -6.71
C ILE A 40 -8.63 -4.49 -5.94
N TYR A 41 -8.57 -4.34 -4.62
CA TYR A 41 -7.54 -5.00 -3.81
C TYR A 41 -7.67 -6.52 -3.76
N ILE A 42 -8.88 -7.06 -3.75
CA ILE A 42 -9.09 -8.52 -3.86
C ILE A 42 -8.55 -9.02 -5.20
N ALA A 43 -8.89 -8.37 -6.31
CA ALA A 43 -8.42 -8.77 -7.63
C ALA A 43 -6.89 -8.67 -7.78
N LEU A 44 -6.26 -7.65 -7.19
CA LEU A 44 -4.80 -7.55 -7.15
C LEU A 44 -4.20 -8.68 -6.31
N ALA A 45 -4.79 -8.99 -5.14
CA ALA A 45 -4.31 -10.06 -4.28
C ALA A 45 -4.39 -11.44 -4.95
N GLU A 46 -5.43 -11.69 -5.75
CA GLU A 46 -5.60 -12.93 -6.53
C GLU A 46 -4.45 -13.19 -7.52
N ILE A 47 -3.81 -12.13 -8.03
CA ILE A 47 -2.65 -12.24 -8.93
C ILE A 47 -1.31 -12.10 -8.18
N GLY A 48 -1.31 -12.20 -6.85
CA GLY A 48 -0.10 -12.08 -6.03
C GLY A 48 0.40 -10.64 -5.85
N VAL A 49 -0.42 -9.64 -6.15
CA VAL A 49 -0.09 -8.22 -5.97
C VAL A 49 -0.85 -7.67 -4.77
N GLY A 50 -0.16 -7.38 -3.68
CA GLY A 50 -0.84 -6.95 -2.46
C GLY A 50 0.10 -6.33 -1.45
N ARG A 51 -0.33 -6.37 -0.19
CA ARG A 51 0.50 -5.97 0.95
C ARG A 51 0.70 -7.18 1.84
N ASP A 52 1.93 -7.36 2.30
CA ASP A 52 2.21 -8.33 3.34
C ASP A 52 1.68 -7.81 4.67
N CYS A 53 0.96 -8.67 5.40
CA CYS A 53 0.48 -8.39 6.73
C CYS A 53 1.26 -9.25 7.72
N LEU A 54 2.15 -8.63 8.50
CA LEU A 54 2.84 -9.29 9.59
C LEU A 54 2.02 -9.12 10.87
N VAL A 55 1.48 -10.23 11.38
CA VAL A 55 0.66 -10.24 12.59
C VAL A 55 1.48 -10.86 13.73
N PHE A 56 1.60 -10.11 14.83
CA PHE A 56 2.18 -10.59 16.07
C PHE A 56 1.06 -10.94 17.06
N ALA A 57 1.18 -12.08 17.72
CA ALA A 57 0.27 -12.48 18.79
C ALA A 57 1.08 -13.05 19.95
N GLU A 58 0.63 -12.78 21.17
CA GLU A 58 1.19 -13.32 22.40
C GLU A 58 0.12 -14.16 23.12
N VAL A 59 0.50 -15.34 23.60
CA VAL A 59 -0.39 -16.18 24.41
C VAL A 59 -0.49 -15.56 25.79
N LYS A 60 -1.70 -15.12 26.16
CA LYS A 60 -1.98 -14.63 27.50
C LYS A 60 -1.85 -15.79 28.50
N ARG A 61 -0.89 -15.71 29.42
CA ARG A 61 -0.76 -16.64 30.55
C ARG A 61 -1.57 -16.10 31.72
N GLU A 62 -2.34 -16.98 32.36
CA GLU A 62 -3.14 -16.69 33.55
C GLU A 62 -2.26 -16.41 34.78
#